data_AF-A0A554LUD1-F1
#
_entry.id   AF-A0A554LUD1-F1
#
_cell.length_a   1.000
_cell.length_b   1.000
_cell.length_c   1.000
_cell.angle_alpha   90.00
_cell.angle_beta   90.00
_cell.angle_gamma   90.00
#
_symmetry.space_group_name_H-M   'P 1'
#
loop_
_entity.id
_entity.type
_entity.pdbx_description
1 polymer ?
#
loop_
_entity_poly.entity_id
_entity_poly.type
_entity_poly.pdbx_seq_one_letter_code
_entity_poly.pdbx_strand_id
1 'polypeptide(L)'
;MNEKFLALDIGDKKVGLAVSSGGLIARPIPTIRYQTPAELISQLKEICRREKISRLIIGLPLKSDLATEQTKKTERLGRELAKKLALPCQFVDESYTTISDNDSDSAVLILEQHLSQLKT
;
A
#
# COMPACT_ATOMS: atom_id res chain seq x y z
N MET A 1 -15.86 -14.87 -1.71
CA MET A 1 -15.83 -13.47 -2.22
C MET A 1 -14.46 -13.24 -2.85
N ASN A 2 -14.38 -12.63 -4.03
CA ASN A 2 -13.11 -12.42 -4.71
C ASN A 2 -12.63 -10.97 -4.45
N GLU A 3 -12.23 -10.69 -3.20
CA GLU A 3 -11.69 -9.37 -2.82
C GLU A 3 -10.41 -9.07 -3.60
N LYS A 4 -10.25 -7.80 -3.98
CA LYS A 4 -9.08 -7.31 -4.69
C LYS A 4 -8.39 -6.21 -3.91
N PHE A 5 -7.12 -6.43 -3.64
CA PHE A 5 -6.31 -5.59 -2.79
C PHE A 5 -5.31 -4.80 -3.63
N LEU A 6 -5.07 -3.55 -3.24
CA LEU A 6 -3.96 -2.74 -3.72
C LEU A 6 -3.10 -2.35 -2.52
N ALA A 7 -1.86 -2.83 -2.50
CA ALA A 7 -0.87 -2.41 -1.53
C ALA A 7 -0.12 -1.17 -1.99
N LEU A 8 0.13 -0.25 -1.06
CA LEU A 8 0.84 1.01 -1.24
C LEU A 8 2.03 1.06 -0.28
N ASP A 9 3.23 1.15 -0.84
CA ASP A 9 4.45 1.56 -0.13
C ASP A 9 4.70 3.04 -0.44
N ILE A 10 4.47 3.92 0.54
CA ILE A 10 4.46 5.37 0.35
C ILE A 10 5.82 5.95 0.73
N GLY A 11 6.65 6.24 -0.28
CA GLY A 11 7.85 7.06 -0.15
C GLY A 11 7.59 8.54 -0.49
N ASP A 12 8.57 9.41 -0.23
CA ASP A 12 8.39 10.87 -0.40
C ASP A 12 8.15 11.34 -1.85
N LYS A 13 8.66 10.59 -2.85
CA LYS A 13 8.61 10.96 -4.28
C LYS A 13 7.95 9.92 -5.17
N LYS A 14 7.70 8.73 -4.63
CA LYS A 14 7.21 7.58 -5.37
C LYS A 14 6.40 6.67 -4.45
N VAL A 15 5.44 5.96 -5.03
CA VAL A 15 4.64 4.94 -4.34
C VAL A 15 4.83 3.60 -5.03
N GLY A 16 5.41 2.64 -4.31
CA GLY A 16 5.46 1.23 -4.73
C GLY A 16 4.06 0.63 -4.68
N LEU A 17 3.71 -0.20 -5.66
CA LEU A 17 2.36 -0.74 -5.80
C LEU A 17 2.38 -2.25 -6.03
N ALA A 18 1.46 -2.95 -5.37
CA ALA A 18 1.21 -4.37 -5.64
C ALA A 18 -0.29 -4.68 -5.59
N VAL A 19 -0.74 -5.66 -6.35
CA VAL A 19 -2.15 -6.10 -6.36
C VAL A 19 -2.28 -7.58 -6.08
N SER A 20 -3.40 -7.96 -5.48
CA SER A 20 -3.78 -9.36 -5.28
C SER A 20 -5.27 -9.55 -5.51
N SER A 21 -5.65 -10.70 -6.04
CA SER A 21 -7.04 -11.10 -6.26
C SER A 21 -7.32 -12.39 -5.51
N GLY A 22 -8.40 -12.42 -4.72
CA GLY A 22 -8.82 -13.61 -3.99
C GLY A 22 -7.87 -14.03 -2.87
N GLY A 23 -6.97 -13.13 -2.43
CA GLY A 23 -6.00 -13.40 -1.38
C GLY A 23 -4.95 -14.46 -1.71
N LEU A 24 -4.70 -14.67 -3.01
CA LEU A 24 -3.78 -15.70 -3.49
C LEU A 24 -2.33 -15.22 -3.50
N ILE A 25 -1.94 -14.50 -4.55
CA ILE A 25 -0.56 -14.08 -4.84
C ILE A 25 -0.55 -12.58 -5.09
N ALA A 26 0.31 -11.86 -4.39
CA ALA A 26 0.62 -10.47 -4.67
C ALA A 26 1.56 -10.37 -5.87
N ARG A 27 1.26 -9.44 -6.77
CA ARG A 27 2.15 -9.10 -7.89
C ARG A 27 2.49 -7.61 -7.88
N PRO A 28 3.73 -7.22 -8.15
CA PRO A 28 4.07 -5.81 -8.30
C PRO A 28 3.41 -5.23 -9.55
N ILE A 29 3.11 -3.95 -9.51
CA ILE A 29 2.69 -3.15 -10.68
C ILE A 29 3.57 -1.89 -10.76
N PRO A 30 3.59 -1.17 -11.90
CA PRO A 30 4.46 -0.01 -12.06
C PRO A 30 4.29 1.02 -10.93
N THR A 31 5.42 1.43 -10.34
CA THR A 31 5.50 2.48 -9.31
C THR A 31 4.93 3.80 -9.84
N ILE A 32 4.17 4.51 -9.01
CA ILE A 32 3.76 5.89 -9.31
C ILE A 32 4.87 6.83 -8.85
N ARG A 33 5.34 7.70 -9.73
CA ARG A 33 6.08 8.91 -9.33
C ARG A 33 5.08 10.07 -9.30
N TYR A 34 5.20 10.93 -8.30
CA TYR A 34 4.28 12.04 -8.13
C TYR A 34 5.01 13.27 -7.58
N GLN A 35 4.54 14.45 -7.97
CA GLN A 35 5.01 15.72 -7.43
C GLN A 35 3.98 16.35 -6.49
N THR A 36 2.70 15.99 -6.66
CA THR A 36 1.60 16.51 -5.85
C THR A 36 0.66 15.39 -5.39
N PRO A 37 -0.03 15.55 -4.24
CA PRO A 37 -1.04 14.60 -3.80
C PRO A 37 -2.20 14.42 -4.80
N ALA A 38 -2.57 15.48 -5.52
CA ALA A 38 -3.65 15.43 -6.51
C ALA A 38 -3.29 14.52 -7.70
N GLU A 39 -2.04 14.60 -8.18
CA GLU A 39 -1.51 13.72 -9.22
C GLU A 39 -1.54 12.25 -8.78
N LEU A 40 -1.04 11.97 -7.57
CA LEU A 40 -1.07 10.64 -6.98
C LEU A 40 -2.50 10.08 -6.90
N ILE A 41 -3.45 10.87 -6.39
CA ILE A 41 -4.86 10.48 -6.30
C ILE A 41 -5.44 10.15 -7.68
N SER A 42 -5.13 10.94 -8.70
CA SER A 42 -5.63 10.71 -10.07
C SER A 42 -5.14 9.37 -10.63
N GLN A 43 -3.83 9.11 -10.51
CA GLN A 43 -3.23 7.85 -10.97
C GLN A 43 -3.78 6.64 -10.19
N LEU A 44 -3.91 6.76 -8.87
CA LEU A 44 -4.48 5.70 -8.05
C LEU A 44 -5.95 5.42 -8.38
N LYS A 45 -6.75 6.44 -8.70
CA LYS A 45 -8.15 6.25 -9.14
C LYS A 45 -8.24 5.40 -10.41
N GLU A 46 -7.37 5.67 -11.38
CA GLU A 46 -7.33 4.91 -12.62
C GLU A 46 -6.98 3.44 -12.37
N ILE A 47 -5.94 3.19 -11.56
CA ILE A 47 -5.51 1.83 -11.19
C ILE A 47 -6.62 1.12 -10.43
N CYS A 48 -7.22 1.76 -9.42
CA CYS A 48 -8.29 1.18 -8.62
C CYS A 48 -9.47 0.76 -9.50
N ARG A 49 -9.86 1.61 -10.45
CA ARG A 49 -10.95 1.32 -11.40
C ARG A 49 -10.60 0.17 -12.35
N ARG A 50 -9.39 0.18 -12.93
CA ARG A 50 -8.94 -0.84 -13.89
C ARG A 50 -8.82 -2.21 -13.25
N GLU A 51 -8.16 -2.28 -12.10
CA GLU A 51 -7.93 -3.54 -11.39
C GLU A 51 -9.16 -4.01 -10.60
N LYS A 52 -10.16 -3.14 -10.41
CA LYS A 52 -11.38 -3.35 -9.60
C LYS A 52 -11.06 -3.56 -8.12
N ILE A 53 -10.21 -2.70 -7.58
CA ILE A 53 -9.75 -2.75 -6.19
C ILE A 53 -10.92 -2.48 -5.24
N SER A 54 -11.03 -3.31 -4.21
CA SER A 54 -12.03 -3.19 -3.15
C SER A 54 -11.44 -2.75 -1.82
N ARG A 55 -10.12 -2.85 -1.62
CA ARG A 55 -9.45 -2.48 -0.37
C ARG A 55 -8.00 -2.04 -0.61
N LEU A 56 -7.57 -1.03 0.14
CA LEU A 56 -6.19 -0.56 0.18
C LEU A 56 -5.44 -1.19 1.36
N ILE A 57 -4.22 -1.63 1.12
CA ILE A 57 -3.28 -2.07 2.15
C ILE A 57 -2.13 -1.09 2.15
N ILE A 58 -1.82 -0.46 3.28
CA ILE A 58 -0.86 0.65 3.33
C ILE A 58 0.25 0.29 4.31
N GLY A 59 1.48 0.32 3.82
CA GLY A 59 2.66 0.13 4.64
C GLY A 59 2.85 1.28 5.63
N LEU A 60 3.25 0.94 6.86
CA LEU A 60 3.62 1.89 7.90
C LEU A 60 5.08 1.68 8.28
N PRO A 61 5.95 2.67 8.03
CA PRO A 61 7.34 2.60 8.45
C PRO A 61 7.40 2.85 9.96
N LEU A 62 7.29 1.80 10.77
CA LEU A 62 7.57 1.86 12.20
C LEU A 62 9.06 1.67 12.45
N LYS A 63 9.57 2.33 13.49
CA LYS A 63 10.96 2.17 13.92
C LYS A 63 10.97 1.45 15.25
N SER A 64 11.39 0.18 15.26
CA SER A 64 11.40 -0.67 16.45
C SER A 64 10.02 -0.68 17.14
N ASP A 65 8.97 -0.95 16.38
CA ASP A 65 7.56 -0.96 16.82
C ASP A 65 7.02 0.42 17.28
N LEU A 66 7.81 1.49 17.19
CA LEU A 66 7.41 2.82 17.59
C LEU A 66 7.06 3.70 16.39
N ALA A 67 5.94 4.42 16.52
CA ALA A 67 5.53 5.42 15.55
C ALA A 67 6.49 6.61 15.54
N THR A 68 6.96 6.97 14.35
CA THR A 68 7.80 8.13 14.09
C THR A 68 6.99 9.26 13.43
N GLU A 69 7.60 10.42 13.23
CA GLU A 69 6.98 11.48 12.42
C GLU A 69 6.72 11.02 10.98
N GLN A 70 7.56 10.14 10.42
CA GLN A 70 7.31 9.55 9.11
C GLN A 70 6.09 8.64 9.14
N THR A 71 5.96 7.80 10.17
CA THR A 71 4.76 6.95 10.36
C THR A 71 3.49 7.78 10.36
N LYS A 72 3.45 8.87 11.13
CA LYS A 72 2.26 9.75 11.22
C LYS A 72 1.94 10.41 9.89
N LYS A 73 2.96 10.82 9.13
CA LYS A 73 2.77 11.38 7.77
C LYS A 73 2.20 10.34 6.81
N THR A 74 2.78 9.14 6.79
CA THR A 74 2.32 8.04 5.95
C THR A 74 0.89 7.62 6.32
N GLU A 75 0.59 7.49 7.60
CA GLU A 75 -0.76 7.16 8.08
C GLU A 75 -1.78 8.22 7.65
N ARG A 76 -1.47 9.51 7.85
CA ARG A 76 -2.34 10.62 7.44
C ARG A 76 -2.59 10.60 5.94
N LEU A 77 -1.54 10.49 5.13
CA LEU A 77 -1.66 10.45 3.68
C LEU A 77 -2.47 9.22 3.24
N GLY A 78 -2.21 8.05 3.83
CA GLY A 78 -2.96 6.83 3.56
C GLY A 78 -4.46 6.96 3.84
N ARG A 79 -4.84 7.57 4.96
CA ARG A 79 -6.24 7.86 5.29
C ARG A 79 -6.87 8.87 4.32
N GLU A 80 -6.12 9.90 3.92
CA GLU A 80 -6.57 10.86 2.91
C GLU A 80 -6.81 10.20 1.55
N LEU A 81 -5.90 9.32 1.10
CA LEU A 81 -6.04 8.53 -0.12
C LEU A 81 -7.27 7.63 -0.06
N ALA A 82 -7.44 6.86 1.02
CA ALA A 82 -8.60 6.00 1.23
C ALA A 82 -9.93 6.78 1.12
N LYS A 83 -10.00 7.94 1.78
CA LYS A 83 -11.16 8.84 1.72
C LYS A 83 -11.43 9.35 0.30
N LYS A 84 -10.38 9.74 -0.44
CA LYS A 84 -10.49 10.27 -1.81
C LYS A 84 -10.81 9.21 -2.86
N LEU A 85 -10.43 7.96 -2.58
CA LEU A 85 -10.72 6.79 -3.40
C LEU A 85 -12.05 6.12 -3.03
N ALA A 86 -12.65 6.50 -1.90
CA ALA A 86 -13.84 5.86 -1.33
C ALA A 86 -13.65 4.35 -1.11
N LEU A 87 -12.45 3.96 -0.67
CA LEU A 87 -12.08 2.57 -0.39
C LEU A 87 -11.70 2.40 1.07
N PRO A 88 -12.05 1.27 1.71
CA PRO A 88 -11.50 0.95 3.02
C PRO A 88 -9.99 0.75 2.92
N CYS A 89 -9.26 1.13 3.99
CA CYS A 89 -7.83 0.88 4.11
C CYS A 89 -7.49 0.09 5.38
N GLN A 90 -6.42 -0.69 5.30
CA GLN A 90 -5.77 -1.31 6.45
C GLN A 90 -4.28 -0.98 6.42
N PHE A 91 -3.69 -0.88 7.60
CA PHE A 91 -2.28 -0.56 7.76
C PHE A 91 -1.50 -1.81 8.13
N VAL A 92 -0.30 -1.94 7.57
CA VAL A 92 0.62 -3.06 7.81
C VAL A 92 1.93 -2.49 8.32
N ASP A 93 2.41 -3.03 9.44
CA ASP A 93 3.70 -2.66 10.00
C ASP A 93 4.86 -3.25 9.19
N GLU A 94 5.77 -2.39 8.75
CA GLU A 94 6.96 -2.74 7.98
C GLU A 94 8.18 -3.07 8.85
N SER A 95 8.14 -2.85 10.17
CA SER A 95 9.31 -2.97 11.06
C SER A 95 9.92 -4.39 11.11
N TYR A 96 9.14 -5.41 10.78
CA TYR A 96 9.56 -6.81 10.73
C TYR A 96 10.09 -7.24 9.36
N THR A 97 9.96 -6.40 8.32
CA THR A 97 10.49 -6.70 6.98
C THR A 97 12.00 -6.44 6.98
N THR A 98 12.74 -7.50 7.30
CA THR A 98 14.20 -7.45 7.40
C THR A 98 14.80 -7.42 5.99
N ILE A 99 15.29 -6.25 5.57
CA ILE A 99 16.23 -6.06 4.45
C ILE A 99 15.73 -6.60 3.11
N SER A 100 15.16 -5.72 2.29
CA SER A 100 15.17 -5.92 0.84
C SER A 100 15.50 -4.59 0.20
N ASP A 101 16.72 -4.49 -0.35
CA ASP A 101 17.29 -3.33 -1.05
C ASP A 101 16.53 -2.95 -2.35
N ASN A 102 15.46 -3.67 -2.69
CA ASN A 102 14.64 -3.40 -3.88
C ASN A 102 13.34 -2.71 -3.50
N ASP A 103 13.30 -1.39 -3.71
CA ASP A 103 12.10 -0.54 -3.59
C ASP A 103 10.86 -1.03 -4.38
N SER A 104 11.05 -1.93 -5.35
CA SER A 104 9.97 -2.49 -6.16
C SER A 104 9.23 -3.63 -5.44
N ASP A 105 9.86 -4.25 -4.44
CA ASP A 105 9.36 -5.47 -3.80
C ASP A 105 8.62 -5.18 -2.47
N SER A 106 8.80 -4.00 -1.88
CA SER A 106 8.19 -3.61 -0.60
C SER A 106 6.66 -3.70 -0.63
N ALA A 107 6.02 -3.19 -1.69
CA ALA A 107 4.56 -3.27 -1.83
C ALA A 107 4.04 -4.71 -1.91
N VAL A 108 4.82 -5.62 -2.49
CA VAL A 108 4.50 -7.05 -2.53
C VAL A 108 4.58 -7.64 -1.13
N LEU A 109 5.66 -7.36 -0.39
CA LEU A 109 5.85 -7.84 0.99
C LEU A 109 4.72 -7.37 1.92
N ILE A 110 4.36 -6.08 1.85
CA ILE A 110 3.22 -5.50 2.58
C ILE A 110 1.94 -6.30 2.30
N LEU A 111 1.70 -6.61 1.02
CA LEU A 111 0.50 -7.33 0.63
C LEU A 111 0.53 -8.78 1.09
N GLU A 112 1.64 -9.50 0.88
CA GLU A 112 1.82 -10.89 1.32
C GLU A 112 1.67 -11.04 2.84
N GLN A 113 2.21 -10.09 3.62
CA GLN A 113 2.04 -10.06 5.06
C GLN A 113 0.56 -9.92 5.45
N HIS A 114 -0.18 -9.02 4.79
CA HIS A 114 -1.62 -8.90 5.02
C HIS A 114 -2.39 -10.17 4.68
N LEU A 115 -2.10 -10.78 3.52
CA LEU A 115 -2.78 -11.99 3.07
C LEU A 115 -2.51 -13.19 3.98
N SER A 116 -1.31 -13.27 4.57
CA SER A 116 -0.96 -14.31 5.53
C SER A 116 -1.77 -14.21 6.83
N GLN A 117 -2.03 -12.99 7.30
CA GLN A 117 -2.86 -12.75 8.49
C GLN A 117 -4.33 -13.12 8.28
N LEU A 118 -4.85 -13.06 7.04
CA LEU A 118 -6.23 -13.47 6.72
C LEU A 118 -6.43 -14.99 6.68
N LYS A 119 -5.34 -15.76 6.53
CA LYS A 119 -5.38 -17.23 6.42
C LYS A 119 -5.29 -17.93 7.78
N THR A 120 -5.13 -17.18 8.87
CA THR A 120 -5.04 -17.67 10.26
C THR A 120 -6.39 -17.49 10.94
#